data_AF-A0A6I9MNN0-F1
#
_entry.id   AF-A0A6I9MNN0-F1
#
_cell.length_a   1.000
_cell.length_b   1.000
_cell.length_c   1.000
_cell.angle_alpha   90.00
_cell.angle_beta   90.00
_cell.angle_gamma   90.00
#
_symmetry.space_group_name_H-M   'P 1'
#
loop_
_entity.id
_entity.type
_entity.pdbx_description
1 polymer ?
#
loop_
_entity_poly.entity_id
_entity_poly.type
_entity_poly.pdbx_seq_one_letter_code
_entity_poly.pdbx_strand_id
1 'polypeptide(L)'
;MTKALITDIRAVAITRADSTQVEVGLEFNQTASPAEIPKDDDVAKTLEEAISNPNNTFNISVDVTSIRVIPPTAIPTSTTTSAATTTTRAATTKTTTTPTTTITKATTIAEAVIIRQLTFRSAGETFTTDLQNRLSAAFKARASLIETTLNPIYQRQFSSFRSLTVILFSNGSIFNTMILEFASTSVPSGTQIGNILAGAASSITAFNIETASIFLDGAQVSNGVSHKMSLITASFLVLLSWLLSSFQ
;
A
#
# COMPACT_ATOMS: atom_id res chain seq x y z
N MET A 1 30.15 18.88 3.33
CA MET A 1 28.70 18.97 3.57
C MET A 1 28.06 17.99 2.61
N THR A 2 27.74 16.78 3.08
CA THR A 2 27.20 15.72 2.23
C THR A 2 25.72 16.02 2.03
N LYS A 3 25.33 16.44 0.83
CA LYS A 3 23.91 16.62 0.49
C LYS A 3 23.27 15.24 0.46
N ALA A 4 22.11 15.07 1.10
CA ALA A 4 21.34 13.83 0.99
C ALA A 4 21.10 13.52 -0.50
N LEU A 5 21.56 12.34 -0.92
CA LEU A 5 21.36 11.84 -2.27
C LEU A 5 19.99 11.16 -2.32
N ILE A 6 19.21 11.50 -3.35
CA ILE A 6 18.02 10.73 -3.71
C ILE A 6 18.51 9.41 -4.30
N THR A 7 18.13 8.30 -3.69
CA THR A 7 18.48 6.94 -4.14
C THR A 7 17.45 6.36 -5.08
N ASP A 8 16.21 6.85 -5.01
CA ASP A 8 15.12 6.39 -5.86
C ASP A 8 14.05 7.46 -6.08
N ILE A 9 13.45 7.46 -7.27
CA ILE A 9 12.34 8.33 -7.65
C ILE A 9 11.26 7.47 -8.26
N ARG A 10 10.07 7.48 -7.67
CA ARG A 10 8.92 6.69 -8.16
C ARG A 10 7.74 7.60 -8.37
N ALA A 11 7.10 7.54 -9.53
CA ALA A 11 5.94 8.36 -9.85
C ALA A 11 4.73 7.48 -10.16
N VAL A 12 3.59 7.80 -9.56
CA VAL A 12 2.29 7.20 -9.90
C VAL A 12 1.39 8.31 -10.43
N ALA A 13 1.02 8.20 -11.71
CA ALA A 13 0.12 9.13 -12.36
C ALA A 13 -1.33 8.63 -12.26
N ILE A 14 -2.22 9.51 -11.83
CA ILE A 14 -3.65 9.24 -11.71
C ILE A 14 -4.41 10.26 -12.54
N THR A 15 -5.08 9.78 -13.57
CA THR A 15 -5.91 10.60 -14.46
C THR A 15 -7.33 10.66 -13.91
N ARG A 16 -7.83 11.87 -13.64
CA ARG A 16 -9.24 12.16 -13.38
C ARG A 16 -9.84 12.81 -14.62
N ALA A 17 -11.17 12.89 -14.70
CA ALA A 17 -11.88 13.45 -15.85
C ALA A 17 -11.40 14.88 -16.24
N ASP A 18 -10.90 15.66 -15.26
CA ASP A 18 -10.56 17.07 -15.45
C ASP A 18 -9.09 17.42 -15.12
N SER A 19 -8.30 16.50 -14.57
CA SER A 19 -6.89 16.75 -14.19
C SER A 19 -6.06 15.48 -13.99
N THR A 20 -4.74 15.58 -14.17
CA THR A 20 -3.78 14.52 -13.83
C THR A 20 -3.08 14.87 -12.53
N GLN A 21 -3.22 14.02 -11.52
CA GLN A 21 -2.43 14.11 -10.28
C GLN A 21 -1.28 13.12 -10.36
N VAL A 22 -0.08 13.56 -9.99
CA VAL A 22 1.10 12.68 -9.89
C VAL A 22 1.59 12.70 -8.45
N GLU A 23 1.73 11.51 -7.86
CA GLU A 23 2.44 11.36 -6.60
C GLU A 23 3.86 10.86 -6.90
N VAL A 24 4.85 11.56 -6.33
CA VAL A 24 6.27 11.24 -6.50
C VAL A 24 6.86 10.86 -5.14
N GLY A 25 7.23 9.59 -5.00
CA GLY A 25 8.02 9.11 -3.88
C GLY A 25 9.48 9.46 -4.08
N LEU A 26 10.07 10.10 -3.06
CA LEU A 26 11.50 10.42 -3.01
C LEU A 26 12.12 9.58 -1.89
N GLU A 27 13.04 8.69 -2.24
CA GLU A 27 13.83 7.98 -1.24
C GLU A 27 15.18 8.67 -1.07
N PHE A 28 15.48 9.12 0.15
CA PHE A 28 16.77 9.68 0.51
C PHE A 28 17.67 8.60 1.09
N ASN A 29 18.98 8.73 0.87
CA ASN A 29 19.98 7.81 1.40
C ASN A 29 19.87 7.68 2.94
N GLN A 30 19.44 6.52 3.42
CA GLN A 30 19.24 6.22 4.85
C GLN A 30 20.53 6.16 5.69
N THR A 31 21.71 6.23 5.06
CA THR A 31 23.00 6.37 5.78
C THR A 31 23.37 7.81 6.09
N ALA A 32 22.62 8.78 5.55
CA ALA A 32 22.76 10.20 5.89
C ALA A 32 22.32 10.43 7.34
N SER A 33 22.95 11.40 8.01
CA SER A 33 22.47 11.81 9.33
C SER A 33 21.05 12.37 9.22
N PRO A 34 20.15 12.20 10.20
CA PRO A 34 18.80 12.79 10.15
C PRO A 34 18.79 14.31 9.92
N ALA A 35 19.88 14.99 10.27
CA ALA A 35 20.08 16.42 10.01
C ALA A 35 20.42 16.76 8.55
N GLU A 36 20.82 15.77 7.74
CA GLU A 36 21.15 15.91 6.31
C GLU A 36 19.95 15.64 5.40
N ILE A 37 18.89 15.01 5.92
CA ILE A 37 17.64 14.79 5.19
C ILE A 37 16.93 16.16 5.04
N PRO A 38 16.59 16.59 3.81
CA PRO A 38 15.87 17.84 3.59
C PRO A 38 14.53 17.84 4.32
N LYS A 39 14.13 18.99 4.87
CA LYS A 39 12.80 19.14 5.46
C LYS A 39 11.75 19.24 4.37
N ASP A 40 10.51 18.86 4.70
CA ASP A 40 9.37 18.91 3.78
C ASP A 40 9.22 20.28 3.09
N ASP A 41 9.31 21.37 3.84
CA ASP A 41 9.23 22.74 3.31
C ASP A 41 10.36 23.04 2.29
N ASP A 42 11.57 22.54 2.55
CA ASP A 42 12.72 22.74 1.67
C ASP A 42 12.54 21.95 0.35
N VAL A 43 11.94 20.76 0.42
CA VAL A 43 11.61 19.93 -0.75
C VAL A 43 10.53 20.59 -1.59
N ALA A 44 9.43 21.04 -0.97
CA ALA A 44 8.33 21.73 -1.64
C ALA A 44 8.84 22.98 -2.37
N LYS A 45 9.60 23.82 -1.67
CA LYS A 45 10.16 25.05 -2.21
C LYS A 45 11.12 24.79 -3.36
N THR A 46 11.98 23.78 -3.26
CA THR A 46 12.90 23.41 -4.34
C THR A 46 12.14 23.02 -5.61
N LEU A 47 11.04 22.29 -5.47
CA LEU A 47 10.21 21.89 -6.61
C LEU A 47 9.45 23.09 -7.21
N GLU A 48 8.91 23.98 -6.36
CA GLU A 48 8.30 25.25 -6.79
C GLU A 48 9.27 26.12 -7.58
N GLU A 49 10.50 26.27 -7.10
CA GLU A 49 11.57 27.03 -7.78
C GLU A 49 11.95 26.40 -9.12
N ALA A 50 12.05 25.07 -9.18
CA ALA A 50 12.37 24.35 -10.42
C ALA A 50 11.28 24.50 -11.49
N ILE A 51 10.00 24.45 -11.08
CA ILE A 51 8.85 24.61 -11.99
C ILE A 51 8.70 26.05 -12.45
N SER A 52 8.91 27.01 -11.55
CA SER A 52 8.77 28.45 -11.84
C SER A 52 9.95 29.02 -12.65
N ASN A 53 11.02 28.25 -12.84
CA ASN A 53 12.18 28.68 -13.59
C ASN A 53 11.81 28.88 -15.08
N PRO A 54 11.98 30.08 -15.66
CA PRO A 54 11.65 30.35 -17.06
C PRO A 54 12.50 29.56 -18.06
N ASN A 55 13.65 29.02 -17.63
CA ASN A 55 14.52 28.17 -18.45
C ASN A 55 14.27 26.67 -18.24
N ASN A 56 13.20 26.31 -17.55
CA ASN A 56 12.83 24.93 -17.33
C ASN A 56 12.51 24.22 -18.65
N THR A 57 12.88 22.94 -18.76
CA THR A 57 12.69 22.10 -19.95
C THR A 57 11.58 21.06 -19.79
N PHE A 58 10.81 21.12 -18.69
CA PHE A 58 9.68 20.20 -18.50
C PHE A 58 8.61 20.39 -19.58
N ASN A 59 8.19 19.30 -20.21
CA ASN A 59 7.13 19.30 -21.23
C ASN A 59 5.71 19.27 -20.63
N ILE A 60 5.59 19.58 -19.33
CA ILE A 60 4.35 19.56 -18.57
C ILE A 60 4.12 20.91 -17.91
N SER A 61 2.86 21.31 -17.81
CA SER A 61 2.43 22.46 -17.00
C SER A 61 1.96 21.94 -15.64
N VAL A 62 2.55 22.46 -14.56
CA VAL A 62 2.21 22.09 -13.18
C VAL A 62 1.68 23.33 -12.46
N ASP A 63 0.53 23.20 -11.82
CA ASP A 63 0.03 24.24 -10.91
C ASP A 63 0.87 24.22 -9.63
N VAL A 64 1.73 25.23 -9.46
CA VAL A 64 2.62 25.36 -8.30
C VAL A 64 1.87 25.39 -6.96
N THR A 65 0.64 25.92 -6.94
CA THR A 65 -0.18 25.99 -5.71
C THR A 65 -0.76 24.63 -5.29
N SER A 66 -0.66 23.64 -6.17
CA SER A 66 -1.13 22.28 -5.93
C SER A 66 -0.08 21.36 -5.29
N ILE A 67 1.18 21.82 -5.19
CA ILE A 67 2.30 21.02 -4.64
C ILE A 67 2.09 20.82 -3.14
N ARG A 68 2.14 19.56 -2.70
CA ARG A 68 2.04 19.19 -1.29
C ARG A 68 3.01 18.06 -1.00
N VAL A 69 3.78 18.19 0.07
CA VAL A 69 4.62 17.10 0.58
C VAL A 69 3.76 16.20 1.48
N ILE A 70 3.87 14.90 1.24
CA ILE A 70 3.18 13.87 2.02
C ILE A 70 4.29 13.19 2.84
N PRO A 71 4.33 13.37 4.17
CA PRO A 71 5.37 12.75 4.97
C PRO A 71 5.20 11.22 4.98
N PRO A 72 6.30 10.45 5.04
CA PRO A 72 6.21 9.00 5.13
C PRO A 72 5.46 8.60 6.41
N THR A 73 4.48 7.70 6.28
CA THR A 73 3.88 7.03 7.44
C THR A 73 4.97 6.19 8.10
N ALA A 74 5.34 6.52 9.34
CA ALA A 74 6.35 5.78 10.09
C ALA A 74 5.97 4.28 10.14
N ILE A 75 6.80 3.43 9.53
CA ILE A 75 6.73 1.99 9.76
C ILE A 75 7.02 1.79 11.26
N PRO A 76 6.18 1.07 12.03
CA PRO A 76 6.54 0.72 13.39
C PRO A 76 7.75 -0.22 13.33
N THR A 77 8.94 0.34 13.52
CA THR A 77 10.14 -0.44 13.82
C THR A 77 9.86 -1.14 15.14
N SER A 78 9.52 -2.42 15.08
CA SER A 78 9.43 -3.27 16.26
C SER A 78 10.84 -3.40 16.84
N THR A 79 11.25 -2.46 17.69
CA THR A 79 12.40 -2.67 18.56
C THR A 79 11.97 -3.69 19.60
N THR A 80 12.25 -4.96 19.35
CA THR A 80 12.22 -6.00 20.38
C THR A 80 13.30 -5.68 21.41
N THR A 81 12.97 -4.84 22.38
CA THR A 81 13.73 -4.69 23.62
C THR A 81 13.49 -5.94 24.45
N SER A 82 14.36 -6.92 24.30
CA SER A 82 14.35 -8.11 25.16
C SER A 82 14.82 -7.67 26.54
N ALA A 83 13.89 -7.55 27.49
CA ALA A 83 14.19 -7.26 28.88
C ALA A 83 14.96 -8.44 29.50
N ALA A 84 16.23 -8.23 29.83
CA ALA A 84 17.02 -9.22 30.57
C ALA A 84 16.58 -9.23 32.04
N THR A 85 16.12 -10.38 32.53
CA THR A 85 15.78 -10.61 33.93
C THR A 85 17.06 -10.87 34.73
N THR A 86 17.40 -9.99 35.66
CA THR A 86 18.56 -10.14 36.56
C THR A 86 18.21 -11.12 37.69
N THR A 87 18.89 -12.27 37.76
CA THR A 87 18.91 -13.13 38.96
C THR A 87 20.31 -13.14 39.53
N THR A 88 20.46 -12.66 40.77
CA THR A 88 21.74 -12.55 41.48
C THR A 88 22.10 -13.90 42.11
N ARG A 89 23.29 -14.46 41.79
CA ARG A 89 23.96 -15.45 42.66
C ARG A 89 25.48 -15.36 42.55
N ALA A 90 26.13 -15.55 43.70
CA ALA A 90 27.52 -15.24 44.01
C ALA A 90 28.60 -16.10 43.30
N ALA A 91 29.82 -15.60 43.40
CA ALA A 91 31.03 -15.82 42.60
C ALA A 91 31.66 -17.23 42.60
N THR A 92 32.35 -17.55 41.50
CA THR A 92 33.61 -18.32 41.52
C THR A 92 34.45 -18.01 40.26
N THR A 93 35.72 -17.67 40.48
CA THR A 93 36.71 -17.22 39.50
C THR A 93 37.19 -18.40 38.64
N LYS A 94 37.04 -18.31 37.31
CA LYS A 94 37.80 -19.11 36.33
C LYS A 94 38.20 -18.24 35.15
N THR A 95 39.52 -18.12 34.96
CA THR A 95 40.20 -17.49 33.84
C THR A 95 39.73 -18.13 32.54
N THR A 96 39.03 -17.37 31.69
CA THR A 96 38.59 -17.80 30.35
C THR A 96 39.00 -16.72 29.36
N THR A 97 39.76 -17.13 28.35
CA THR A 97 40.23 -16.31 27.23
C THR A 97 39.05 -15.69 26.48
N THR A 98 39.08 -14.36 26.32
CA THR A 98 38.11 -13.56 25.57
C THR A 98 38.09 -13.96 24.08
N PRO A 99 36.97 -14.44 23.52
CA PRO A 99 36.79 -14.40 22.08
C PRO A 99 36.45 -12.96 21.67
N THR A 100 37.31 -12.35 20.88
CA THR A 100 37.01 -11.09 20.19
C THR A 100 35.94 -11.36 19.14
N THR A 101 34.68 -11.09 19.46
CA THR A 101 33.61 -11.10 18.46
C THR A 101 33.75 -9.84 17.61
N THR A 102 34.28 -9.99 16.40
CA THR A 102 34.21 -8.95 15.37
C THR A 102 32.74 -8.74 15.03
N ILE A 103 32.17 -7.61 15.47
CA ILE A 103 30.84 -7.18 15.03
C ILE A 103 30.99 -6.69 13.59
N THR A 104 30.71 -7.56 12.62
CA THR A 104 30.50 -7.13 11.24
C THR A 104 29.17 -6.39 11.22
N LYS A 105 29.23 -5.05 11.12
CA LYS A 105 28.07 -4.21 10.80
C LYS A 105 27.52 -4.72 9.47
N ALA A 106 26.37 -5.40 9.52
CA ALA A 106 25.68 -5.81 8.31
C ALA A 106 25.32 -4.53 7.54
N THR A 107 25.94 -4.35 6.37
CA THR A 107 25.50 -3.33 5.42
C THR A 107 24.20 -3.84 4.82
N THR A 108 23.07 -3.42 5.38
CA THR A 108 21.75 -3.68 4.81
C THR A 108 21.64 -2.88 3.51
N ILE A 109 21.73 -3.58 2.38
CA ILE A 109 21.40 -3.02 1.07
C ILE A 109 19.88 -2.83 1.04
N ALA A 110 19.40 -1.64 0.68
CA ALA A 110 17.97 -1.40 0.49
C ALA A 110 17.43 -2.38 -0.55
N GLU A 111 16.44 -3.18 -0.17
CA GLU A 111 15.84 -4.19 -1.06
C GLU A 111 15.04 -3.49 -2.16
N ALA A 112 15.31 -3.81 -3.43
CA ALA A 112 14.56 -3.25 -4.54
C ALA A 112 13.11 -3.76 -4.52
N VAL A 113 12.14 -2.84 -4.63
CA VAL A 113 10.69 -3.13 -4.62
C VAL A 113 10.00 -2.86 -5.96
N ILE A 114 8.89 -3.55 -6.20
CA ILE A 114 7.96 -3.33 -7.32
C ILE A 114 6.63 -2.86 -6.74
N ILE A 115 6.08 -1.81 -7.35
CA ILE A 115 4.81 -1.19 -6.99
C ILE A 115 3.69 -1.77 -7.84
N ARG A 116 2.55 -2.05 -7.20
CA ARG A 116 1.29 -2.43 -7.83
C ARG A 116 0.18 -1.51 -7.33
N GLN A 117 -0.56 -0.90 -8.24
CA GLN A 117 -1.71 -0.06 -7.87
C GLN A 117 -2.96 -0.94 -7.74
N LEU A 118 -3.50 -1.06 -6.53
CA LEU A 118 -4.76 -1.73 -6.27
C LEU A 118 -5.88 -0.70 -6.14
N THR A 119 -7.00 -0.97 -6.80
CA THR A 119 -8.23 -0.18 -6.67
C THR A 119 -9.42 -1.08 -6.41
N PHE A 120 -10.29 -0.70 -5.48
CA PHE A 120 -11.60 -1.35 -5.27
C PHE A 120 -12.64 -0.36 -4.78
N ARG A 121 -13.92 -0.64 -5.04
CA ARG A 121 -15.05 0.16 -4.60
C ARG A 121 -15.64 -0.37 -3.30
N SER A 122 -15.88 0.54 -2.37
CA SER A 122 -16.71 0.32 -1.19
C SER A 122 -18.14 0.74 -1.50
N ALA A 123 -18.88 -0.16 -2.15
CA ALA A 123 -20.24 0.10 -2.58
C ALA A 123 -21.18 0.33 -1.38
N GLY A 124 -22.06 1.33 -1.49
CA GLY A 124 -23.00 1.69 -0.42
C GLY A 124 -22.43 2.60 0.67
N GLU A 125 -21.12 2.85 0.70
CA GLU A 125 -20.54 3.88 1.58
C GLU A 125 -20.72 5.28 0.98
N THR A 126 -20.87 6.28 1.86
CA THR A 126 -21.04 7.68 1.47
C THR A 126 -19.69 8.37 1.33
N PHE A 127 -19.41 8.90 0.13
CA PHE A 127 -18.26 9.78 -0.07
C PHE A 127 -18.54 11.20 0.40
N THR A 128 -17.59 11.73 1.17
CA THR A 128 -17.57 13.13 1.56
C THR A 128 -16.39 13.83 0.90
N THR A 129 -16.48 15.14 0.70
CA THR A 129 -15.40 15.93 0.08
C THR A 129 -14.10 15.88 0.89
N ASP A 130 -14.18 15.68 2.21
CA ASP A 130 -13.02 15.56 3.08
C ASP A 130 -12.15 14.34 2.74
N LEU A 131 -12.73 13.29 2.16
CA LEU A 131 -11.99 12.13 1.65
C LEU A 131 -11.13 12.43 0.42
N GLN A 132 -11.25 13.62 -0.19
CA GLN A 132 -10.34 14.07 -1.24
C GLN A 132 -9.06 14.69 -0.67
N ASN A 133 -9.09 15.14 0.59
CA ASN A 133 -7.98 15.82 1.21
C ASN A 133 -7.21 14.86 2.13
N ARG A 134 -6.00 14.46 1.71
CA ARG A 134 -5.13 13.55 2.48
C ARG A 134 -4.81 14.04 3.90
N LEU A 135 -4.87 15.34 4.13
CA LEU A 135 -4.57 15.93 5.43
C LEU A 135 -5.77 15.90 6.38
N SER A 136 -6.99 15.64 5.87
CA SER A 136 -8.21 15.64 6.66
C SER A 136 -8.25 14.47 7.65
N ALA A 137 -8.97 14.67 8.75
CA ALA A 137 -9.22 13.61 9.71
C ALA A 137 -9.98 12.43 9.08
N ALA A 138 -10.96 12.72 8.21
CA ALA A 138 -11.75 11.70 7.53
C ALA A 138 -10.87 10.81 6.63
N PHE A 139 -9.97 11.42 5.85
CA PHE A 139 -9.04 10.67 5.02
C PHE A 139 -8.12 9.79 5.86
N LYS A 140 -7.45 10.37 6.86
CA LYS A 140 -6.49 9.66 7.73
C LYS A 140 -7.14 8.49 8.46
N ALA A 141 -8.35 8.69 8.99
CA ALA A 141 -9.09 7.64 9.67
C ALA A 141 -9.43 6.48 8.72
N ARG A 142 -9.90 6.80 7.51
CA ARG A 142 -10.27 5.78 6.52
C ARG A 142 -9.06 5.05 5.93
N ALA A 143 -7.98 5.78 5.65
CA ALA A 143 -6.71 5.20 5.23
C ALA A 143 -6.17 4.23 6.28
N SER A 144 -6.11 4.66 7.54
CA SER A 144 -5.69 3.81 8.66
C SER A 144 -6.57 2.55 8.79
N LEU A 145 -7.89 2.68 8.63
CA LEU A 145 -8.81 1.54 8.68
C LEU A 145 -8.52 0.50 7.58
N ILE A 146 -8.28 0.96 6.35
CA ILE A 146 -7.95 0.08 5.21
C ILE A 146 -6.57 -0.56 5.42
N GLU A 147 -5.56 0.21 5.75
CA GLU A 147 -4.18 -0.27 5.93
C GLU A 147 -4.08 -1.30 7.06
N THR A 148 -4.68 -1.01 8.23
CA THR A 148 -4.68 -1.93 9.37
C THR A 148 -5.43 -3.22 9.10
N THR A 149 -6.46 -3.18 8.24
CA THR A 149 -7.22 -4.37 7.85
C THR A 149 -6.49 -5.20 6.79
N LEU A 150 -5.92 -4.56 5.76
CA LEU A 150 -5.39 -5.26 4.59
C LEU A 150 -3.92 -5.67 4.72
N ASN A 151 -3.08 -4.91 5.43
CA ASN A 151 -1.67 -5.27 5.65
C ASN A 151 -1.48 -6.70 6.17
N PRO A 152 -2.14 -7.14 7.27
CA PRO A 152 -1.94 -8.49 7.78
C PRO A 152 -2.45 -9.59 6.84
N ILE A 153 -3.41 -9.28 5.97
CA ILE A 153 -3.94 -10.22 4.98
C ILE A 153 -2.88 -10.44 3.90
N TYR A 154 -2.37 -9.37 3.29
CA TYR A 154 -1.36 -9.48 2.24
C TYR A 154 -0.02 -10.01 2.76
N GLN A 155 0.40 -9.60 3.96
CA GLN A 155 1.61 -10.09 4.59
C GLN A 155 1.59 -11.59 4.86
N ARG A 156 0.42 -12.15 5.24
CA ARG A 156 0.27 -13.59 5.46
C ARG A 156 0.33 -14.39 4.16
N GLN A 157 -0.15 -13.81 3.06
CA GLN A 157 -0.28 -14.49 1.77
C GLN A 157 0.99 -14.39 0.92
N PHE A 158 1.74 -13.30 1.06
CA PHE A 158 2.93 -13.03 0.26
C PHE A 158 4.09 -12.64 1.16
N SER A 159 5.10 -13.50 1.27
CA SER A 159 6.35 -13.20 1.98
C SER A 159 7.15 -12.05 1.35
N SER A 160 6.90 -11.76 0.07
CA SER A 160 7.48 -10.62 -0.64
C SER A 160 6.74 -9.31 -0.39
N PHE A 161 5.57 -9.31 0.25
CA PHE A 161 4.86 -8.08 0.60
C PHE A 161 5.70 -7.23 1.56
N ARG A 162 5.73 -5.91 1.32
CA ARG A 162 6.48 -4.94 2.12
C ARG A 162 5.58 -3.89 2.74
N SER A 163 4.66 -3.33 1.97
CA SER A 163 3.76 -2.29 2.43
C SER A 163 2.49 -2.21 1.60
N LEU A 164 1.44 -1.66 2.21
CA LEU A 164 0.27 -1.12 1.52
C LEU A 164 0.04 0.29 2.05
N THR A 165 -0.08 1.24 1.12
CA THR A 165 -0.29 2.66 1.44
C THR A 165 -1.49 3.17 0.67
N VAL A 166 -2.45 3.75 1.36
CA VAL A 166 -3.61 4.37 0.73
C VAL A 166 -3.24 5.72 0.13
N ILE A 167 -3.58 5.87 -1.15
CA ILE A 167 -3.20 7.00 -1.98
C ILE A 167 -4.35 7.98 -2.07
N LEU A 168 -5.52 7.54 -2.51
CA LEU A 168 -6.66 8.45 -2.59
C LEU A 168 -8.00 7.76 -2.50
N PHE A 169 -9.02 8.60 -2.33
CA PHE A 169 -10.42 8.23 -2.49
C PHE A 169 -11.08 9.05 -3.59
N SER A 170 -12.01 8.44 -4.31
CA SER A 170 -12.83 9.13 -5.32
C SER A 170 -14.31 8.75 -5.23
N ASN A 171 -15.13 9.56 -5.88
CA ASN A 171 -16.58 9.47 -5.90
C ASN A 171 -17.10 8.23 -6.63
N GLY A 172 -18.31 7.80 -6.28
CA GLY A 172 -18.98 6.60 -6.80
C GLY A 172 -19.20 5.57 -5.69
N SER A 173 -20.03 5.89 -4.68
CA SER A 173 -19.80 5.39 -3.30
C SER A 173 -18.39 5.81 -2.90
N ILE A 174 -17.45 4.91 -2.55
CA ILE A 174 -16.05 5.31 -2.41
C ILE A 174 -15.15 4.35 -3.18
N PHE A 175 -14.41 4.85 -4.17
CA PHE A 175 -13.29 4.13 -4.76
C PHE A 175 -12.05 4.33 -3.91
N ASN A 176 -11.41 3.23 -3.54
CA ASN A 176 -10.18 3.16 -2.77
C ASN A 176 -9.04 2.93 -3.74
N THR A 177 -8.02 3.78 -3.76
CA THR A 177 -6.78 3.55 -4.52
C THR A 177 -5.61 3.50 -3.55
N MET A 178 -4.82 2.44 -3.65
CA MET A 178 -3.64 2.19 -2.81
C MET A 178 -2.51 1.60 -3.64
N ILE A 179 -1.29 1.74 -3.16
CA ILE A 179 -0.13 1.03 -3.68
C ILE A 179 0.19 -0.15 -2.78
N LEU A 180 0.61 -1.25 -3.39
CA LEU A 180 1.20 -2.39 -2.72
C LEU A 180 2.64 -2.51 -3.20
N GLU A 181 3.56 -2.64 -2.26
CA GLU A 181 4.98 -2.85 -2.55
C GLU A 181 5.34 -4.30 -2.27
N PHE A 182 6.02 -4.91 -3.24
CA PHE A 182 6.56 -6.25 -3.14
C PHE A 182 8.06 -6.22 -3.40
N ALA A 183 8.82 -7.10 -2.76
CA ALA A 183 10.19 -7.38 -3.14
C ALA A 183 10.27 -7.74 -4.63
N SER A 184 11.18 -7.09 -5.36
CA SER A 184 11.38 -7.29 -6.80
C SER A 184 11.80 -8.71 -7.17
N THR A 185 12.35 -9.46 -6.20
CA THR A 185 12.77 -10.86 -6.34
C THR A 185 11.60 -11.83 -6.46
N SER A 186 10.39 -11.44 -6.06
CA SER A 186 9.21 -12.31 -6.11
C SER A 186 7.92 -11.49 -6.11
N VAL A 187 7.47 -11.04 -7.28
CA VAL A 187 6.24 -10.24 -7.42
C VAL A 187 5.05 -11.13 -7.78
N PRO A 188 3.97 -11.18 -6.98
CA PRO A 188 2.76 -11.90 -7.33
C PRO A 188 2.09 -11.34 -8.59
N SER A 189 1.38 -12.18 -9.33
CA SER A 189 0.57 -11.75 -10.46
C SER A 189 -0.64 -10.91 -10.03
N GLY A 190 -1.14 -10.05 -10.90
CA GLY A 190 -2.33 -9.23 -10.62
C GLY A 190 -3.54 -10.06 -10.18
N THR A 191 -3.77 -11.21 -10.82
CA THR A 191 -4.84 -12.15 -10.43
C THR A 191 -4.64 -12.73 -9.03
N GLN A 192 -3.41 -13.08 -8.64
CA GLN A 192 -3.13 -13.54 -7.28
C GLN A 192 -3.45 -12.44 -6.26
N ILE A 193 -2.99 -11.20 -6.51
CA ILE A 193 -3.24 -10.06 -5.63
C ILE A 193 -4.74 -9.77 -5.51
N GLY A 194 -5.46 -9.78 -6.62
CA GLY A 194 -6.90 -9.55 -6.68
C GLY A 194 -7.71 -10.63 -5.95
N ASN A 195 -7.36 -11.90 -6.15
CA ASN A 195 -8.04 -13.03 -5.50
C ASN A 195 -7.89 -13.03 -3.99
N ILE A 196 -6.75 -12.57 -3.45
CA ILE A 196 -6.58 -12.41 -2.00
C ILE A 196 -7.60 -11.41 -1.43
N LEU A 197 -7.78 -10.25 -2.06
CA LEU A 197 -8.77 -9.26 -1.62
C LEU A 197 -10.20 -9.79 -1.79
N ALA A 198 -10.50 -10.39 -2.94
CA ALA A 198 -11.83 -10.94 -3.23
C ALA A 198 -12.21 -12.05 -2.23
N GLY A 199 -11.28 -12.93 -1.88
CA GLY A 199 -11.50 -14.01 -0.92
C GLY A 199 -11.62 -13.51 0.53
N ALA A 200 -11.01 -12.38 0.87
CA ALA A 200 -11.14 -11.77 2.19
C ALA A 200 -12.42 -10.92 2.35
N ALA A 201 -13.05 -10.52 1.25
CA ALA A 201 -14.15 -9.55 1.25
C ALA A 201 -15.31 -9.90 2.18
N SER A 202 -15.70 -11.17 2.27
CA SER A 202 -16.80 -11.62 3.15
C SER A 202 -16.45 -11.60 4.64
N SER A 203 -15.16 -11.58 4.98
CA SER A 203 -14.68 -11.60 6.37
C SER A 203 -14.35 -10.21 6.90
N ILE A 204 -14.25 -9.22 6.01
CA ILE A 204 -13.98 -7.83 6.36
C ILE A 204 -15.31 -7.12 6.59
N THR A 205 -15.49 -6.57 7.79
CA THR A 205 -16.70 -5.81 8.18
C THR A 205 -16.43 -4.33 8.41
N ALA A 206 -15.17 -3.92 8.43
CA ALA A 206 -14.75 -2.55 8.69
C ALA A 206 -15.13 -1.58 7.54
N PHE A 207 -15.17 -2.09 6.31
CA PHE A 207 -15.56 -1.37 5.11
C PHE A 207 -16.04 -2.37 4.06
N ASN A 208 -16.80 -1.89 3.09
CA ASN A 208 -17.34 -2.72 2.03
C ASN A 208 -16.29 -2.96 0.94
N ILE A 209 -16.31 -4.14 0.34
CA ILE A 209 -15.50 -4.50 -0.82
C ILE A 209 -16.43 -5.07 -1.89
N GLU A 210 -16.69 -4.29 -2.95
CA GLU A 210 -17.39 -4.79 -4.13
C GLU A 210 -16.41 -5.62 -4.97
N THR A 211 -16.51 -6.95 -4.88
CA THR A 211 -15.52 -7.86 -5.51
C THR A 211 -15.44 -7.74 -7.03
N ALA A 212 -16.50 -7.28 -7.69
CA ALA A 212 -16.51 -7.01 -9.13
C ALA A 212 -15.76 -5.71 -9.50
N SER A 213 -15.34 -4.91 -8.53
CA SER A 213 -14.69 -3.61 -8.75
C SER A 213 -13.18 -3.63 -8.45
N ILE A 214 -12.55 -4.81 -8.36
CA ILE A 214 -11.14 -4.93 -8.00
C ILE A 214 -10.27 -4.85 -9.26
N PHE A 215 -9.43 -3.83 -9.32
CA PHE A 215 -8.48 -3.57 -10.40
C PHE A 215 -7.05 -3.54 -9.87
N LEU A 216 -6.13 -4.06 -10.67
CA LEU A 216 -4.68 -3.99 -10.47
C LEU A 216 -4.07 -3.32 -11.69
N ASP A 217 -3.33 -2.22 -11.47
CA ASP A 217 -2.69 -1.44 -12.53
C ASP A 217 -3.68 -1.06 -13.67
N GLY A 218 -4.94 -0.80 -13.32
CA GLY A 218 -6.03 -0.46 -14.24
C GLY A 218 -6.74 -1.65 -14.91
N ALA A 219 -6.25 -2.88 -14.77
CA ALA A 219 -6.90 -4.08 -15.28
C ALA A 219 -7.79 -4.73 -14.22
N GLN A 220 -9.00 -5.14 -14.59
CA GLN A 220 -9.87 -5.88 -13.66
C GLN A 220 -9.25 -7.27 -13.42
N VAL A 221 -9.02 -7.62 -12.16
CA VAL A 221 -8.32 -8.87 -11.80
C VAL A 221 -9.15 -9.81 -10.94
N SER A 222 -10.31 -9.35 -10.48
CA SER A 222 -11.26 -10.19 -9.78
C SER A 222 -12.38 -10.59 -10.74
N ASN A 223 -12.45 -11.88 -11.03
CA ASN A 223 -13.70 -12.51 -11.40
C ASN A 223 -14.51 -12.55 -10.10
N GLY A 224 -15.15 -11.43 -9.75
CA GLY A 224 -15.98 -11.34 -8.55
C GLY A 224 -16.78 -12.62 -8.46
N VAL A 225 -16.77 -13.28 -7.30
CA VAL A 225 -17.51 -14.52 -7.08
C VAL A 225 -18.99 -14.18 -7.24
N SER A 226 -19.41 -14.04 -8.50
CA SER A 226 -20.72 -14.43 -8.92
C SER A 226 -20.73 -15.88 -8.52
N HIS A 227 -21.35 -16.18 -7.39
CA HIS A 227 -22.26 -17.29 -7.42
C HIS A 227 -23.09 -17.06 -8.68
N LYS A 228 -22.66 -17.67 -9.78
CA LYS A 228 -23.56 -18.21 -10.79
C LYS A 228 -24.42 -19.17 -9.98
N MET A 229 -25.35 -18.62 -9.20
CA MET A 229 -26.48 -19.34 -8.69
C MET A 229 -27.06 -19.92 -9.96
N SER A 230 -26.86 -21.23 -10.08
CA SER A 230 -27.16 -21.98 -11.26
C SER A 230 -28.68 -21.96 -11.41
N LEU A 231 -29.21 -20.89 -12.00
CA LEU A 231 -30.57 -20.81 -12.50
C LEU A 231 -30.80 -21.94 -13.51
N ILE A 232 -29.71 -22.41 -14.14
CA ILE A 232 -29.68 -23.55 -15.03
C ILE A 232 -29.96 -24.87 -14.26
N THR A 233 -29.44 -25.06 -13.05
CA THR A 233 -29.77 -26.27 -12.25
C THR A 233 -31.20 -26.24 -11.73
N ALA A 234 -31.73 -25.07 -11.34
CA ALA A 234 -33.13 -24.95 -10.94
C ALA A 234 -34.08 -25.19 -12.12
N SER A 235 -33.78 -24.66 -13.31
CA SER A 235 -34.59 -24.91 -14.52
C SER A 235 -34.51 -26.36 -14.99
N PHE A 236 -33.36 -27.05 -14.85
CA PHE A 236 -33.28 -28.49 -15.11
C PHE A 236 -34.11 -29.30 -14.12
N LEU A 237 -34.14 -28.97 -12.83
CA LEU A 237 -34.95 -29.70 -11.83
C LEU A 237 -36.46 -29.47 -12.01
N VAL A 238 -36.88 -28.27 -12.43
CA VAL A 238 -38.28 -27.97 -12.78
C VAL A 238 -38.70 -28.69 -14.06
N LEU A 239 -37.86 -28.70 -15.10
CA LEU A 239 -38.09 -29.48 -16.32
C LEU A 239 -38.12 -31.00 -16.04
N LEU A 240 -37.25 -31.50 -15.16
CA LEU A 240 -37.25 -32.92 -14.77
C LEU A 240 -38.52 -33.28 -13.99
N SER A 241 -39.00 -32.38 -13.12
CA SER A 241 -40.26 -32.58 -12.40
C SER A 241 -41.47 -32.59 -13.34
N TRP A 242 -41.48 -31.75 -14.37
CA TRP A 242 -42.50 -31.78 -15.42
C TRP A 242 -42.41 -33.04 -16.29
N LEU A 243 -41.19 -33.46 -16.65
CA LEU A 243 -40.98 -34.67 -17.45
C LEU A 243 -41.41 -35.94 -16.68
N LEU A 244 -41.03 -36.09 -15.42
CA LEU A 244 -41.45 -37.23 -14.59
C LEU A 244 -42.97 -37.25 -14.35
N SER A 245 -43.61 -36.08 -14.24
CA SER A 245 -45.07 -35.99 -14.07
C SER A 245 -45.86 -36.40 -15.33
N SER A 246 -45.23 -36.44 -16.50
CA SER A 246 -45.86 -36.87 -17.76
C SER A 246 -45.80 -38.39 -18.01
N PHE A 247 -45.09 -39.13 -17.16
CA PHE A 247 -44.92 -40.59 -17.24
C PHE A 247 -45.73 -41.37 -16.19
N GLN A 248 -46.75 -40.75 -15.59
CA GLN A 248 -47.64 -41.36 -14.61
C GLN A 248 -49.10 -41.03 -14.93
#